data_AF-A0A3B0ZRB5-F1
#
_entry.id   AF-A0A3B0ZRB5-F1
#
_cell.length_a   1.000
_cell.length_b   1.000
_cell.length_c   1.000
_cell.angle_alpha   90.00
_cell.angle_beta   90.00
_cell.angle_gamma   90.00
#
_symmetry.space_group_name_H-M   'P 1'
#
loop_
_entity.id
_entity.type
_entity.pdbx_description
1 polymer ?
#
loop_
_entity_poly.entity_id
_entity_poly.type
_entity_poly.pdbx_seq_one_letter_code
_entity_poly.pdbx_strand_id
1 'polypeptide(L)'
;MWIEKLAGQYYIDIAPIFFTALQSKPVLDCYYSSAPTIVGEESTIQQGKMMKRSITTVGLGVILAALIISTPLLAANDPSIKGSLRENIQQSMTHFIDQQTIDQHLYVYDAVKGKLLQLTLEKLHSGIVKKGDFYVSCADFVDQNGNKIDIDFMVRKGKNRLITTQALVHSINGKKRQYHLEML
;
A
#
# COMPACT_ATOMS: atom_id res chain seq x y z
N MET A 1 -44.57 25.32 -46.56
CA MET A 1 -45.19 24.68 -47.73
C MET A 1 -44.24 23.54 -48.14
N TRP A 2 -44.67 22.27 -47.94
CA TRP A 2 -44.05 20.97 -48.32
C TRP A 2 -42.69 20.62 -47.67
N ILE A 3 -42.55 19.67 -46.71
CA ILE A 3 -42.78 18.20 -46.64
C ILE A 3 -41.97 17.41 -47.67
N GLU A 4 -41.00 16.59 -47.20
CA GLU A 4 -40.86 15.10 -47.30
C GLU A 4 -39.62 14.72 -46.47
N LYS A 5 -39.64 13.91 -45.40
CA LYS A 5 -40.05 12.51 -45.20
C LYS A 5 -39.13 11.50 -45.90
N LEU A 6 -38.05 11.08 -45.23
CA LEU A 6 -37.44 9.77 -45.47
C LEU A 6 -37.15 9.09 -44.12
N ALA A 7 -38.10 8.27 -43.70
CA ALA A 7 -37.92 7.26 -42.67
C ALA A 7 -37.20 6.06 -43.31
N GLY A 8 -35.91 5.92 -43.03
CA GLY A 8 -35.12 4.73 -43.37
C GLY A 8 -35.21 3.71 -42.23
N GLN A 9 -36.06 2.72 -42.43
CA GLN A 9 -36.40 1.69 -41.47
C GLN A 9 -35.35 0.56 -41.54
N TYR A 10 -34.34 0.61 -40.68
CA TYR A 10 -33.39 -0.49 -40.50
C TYR A 10 -33.99 -1.53 -39.56
N TYR A 11 -34.58 -2.58 -40.13
CA TYR A 11 -34.89 -3.81 -39.42
C TYR A 11 -33.59 -4.58 -39.18
N ILE A 12 -33.15 -4.65 -37.92
CA ILE A 12 -32.07 -5.55 -37.50
C ILE A 12 -32.74 -6.85 -37.10
N ASP A 13 -32.52 -7.88 -37.92
CA ASP A 13 -32.99 -9.25 -37.70
C ASP A 13 -32.20 -9.86 -36.54
N ILE A 14 -32.73 -9.76 -35.33
CA ILE A 14 -32.17 -10.41 -34.14
C ILE A 14 -32.67 -11.86 -34.09
N ALA A 15 -31.88 -12.76 -34.67
CA ALA A 15 -32.04 -14.19 -34.46
C ALA A 15 -32.01 -14.51 -32.94
N PRO A 16 -32.91 -15.37 -32.42
CA PRO A 16 -32.90 -15.73 -31.02
C PRO A 16 -31.65 -16.57 -30.71
N ILE A 17 -30.73 -15.98 -29.94
CA ILE A 17 -29.62 -16.71 -29.34
C ILE A 17 -30.23 -17.67 -28.31
N PHE A 18 -30.25 -18.96 -28.64
CA PHE A 18 -30.57 -20.01 -27.71
C PHE A 18 -29.59 -19.97 -26.53
N PHE A 19 -30.11 -19.59 -25.37
CA PHE A 19 -29.40 -19.61 -24.10
C PHE A 19 -29.33 -21.06 -23.63
N THR A 20 -28.29 -21.79 -24.02
CA THR A 20 -28.01 -23.10 -23.45
C THR A 20 -27.62 -22.89 -21.99
N ALA A 21 -28.50 -23.29 -21.08
CA ALA A 21 -28.24 -23.27 -19.64
C ALA A 21 -27.01 -24.13 -19.34
N LEU A 22 -25.86 -23.49 -19.11
CA LEU A 22 -24.70 -24.14 -18.54
C LEU A 22 -25.05 -24.53 -17.10
N GLN A 23 -25.15 -25.83 -16.84
CA GLN A 23 -25.26 -26.37 -15.48
C GLN A 23 -24.08 -25.86 -14.64
N SER A 24 -24.37 -24.91 -13.76
CA SER A 24 -23.43 -24.45 -12.73
C SER A 24 -23.17 -25.62 -11.78
N LYS A 25 -21.94 -26.12 -11.81
CA LYS A 25 -21.43 -27.03 -10.76
C LYS A 25 -21.49 -26.30 -9.41
N PRO A 26 -21.86 -26.99 -8.32
CA PRO A 26 -21.88 -26.37 -7.00
C PRO A 26 -20.48 -25.87 -6.63
N VAL A 27 -20.41 -24.59 -6.28
CA VAL A 27 -19.23 -23.96 -5.70
C VAL A 27 -18.96 -24.65 -4.37
N LEU A 28 -17.73 -25.14 -4.22
CA LEU A 28 -17.22 -25.78 -3.02
C LEU A 28 -17.46 -24.91 -1.80
N ASP A 29 -18.08 -25.51 -0.79
CA ASP A 29 -18.22 -24.97 0.55
C ASP A 29 -16.85 -24.56 1.12
N CYS A 30 -16.70 -23.28 1.41
CA CYS A 30 -15.60 -22.78 2.23
C CYS A 30 -15.71 -23.40 3.62
N TYR A 31 -14.96 -24.46 3.87
CA TYR A 31 -14.84 -25.10 5.17
C TYR A 31 -14.35 -24.07 6.20
N TYR A 32 -15.26 -23.58 7.03
CA TYR A 32 -14.98 -22.74 8.19
C TYR A 32 -14.41 -23.64 9.29
N SER A 33 -13.08 -23.81 9.31
CA SER A 33 -12.39 -24.50 10.40
C SER A 33 -12.44 -23.61 11.64
N SER A 34 -13.37 -23.88 12.54
CA SER A 34 -13.41 -23.31 13.88
C SER A 34 -12.13 -23.66 14.63
N ALA A 35 -11.29 -22.65 14.89
CA ALA A 35 -10.11 -22.79 15.72
C ALA A 35 -10.50 -23.12 17.17
N PRO A 36 -9.75 -23.99 17.87
CA PRO A 36 -10.04 -24.35 19.25
C PRO A 36 -9.77 -23.19 20.21
N THR A 37 -10.72 -22.98 21.12
CA THR A 37 -10.64 -22.12 22.28
C THR A 37 -9.52 -22.60 23.21
N ILE A 38 -8.39 -21.87 23.27
CA ILE A 38 -7.38 -22.09 24.31
C ILE A 38 -7.86 -21.35 25.56
N VAL A 39 -8.32 -22.14 26.53
CA VAL A 39 -8.58 -21.78 27.91
C VAL A 39 -7.26 -21.38 28.57
N GLY A 40 -7.31 -20.33 29.39
CA GLY A 40 -6.14 -19.64 29.91
C GLY A 40 -5.33 -20.42 30.94
N GLU A 41 -4.14 -19.88 31.18
CA GLU A 41 -3.37 -20.13 32.40
C GLU A 41 -2.76 -18.78 32.84
N GLU A 42 -3.34 -18.23 33.91
CA GLU A 42 -2.71 -17.18 34.70
C GLU A 42 -1.51 -17.79 35.45
N SER A 43 -0.32 -17.23 35.27
CA SER A 43 0.79 -17.49 36.17
C SER A 43 1.45 -16.19 36.62
N THR A 44 0.92 -15.70 37.74
CA THR A 44 1.65 -15.33 38.96
C THR A 44 2.87 -14.41 38.84
N ILE A 45 2.62 -13.19 39.31
CA ILE A 45 3.50 -12.19 39.93
C ILE A 45 4.80 -12.80 40.50
N GLN A 46 5.94 -12.26 40.06
CA GLN A 46 7.17 -12.22 40.86
C GLN A 46 7.64 -10.77 40.96
N GLN A 47 7.33 -10.17 42.11
CA GLN A 47 7.87 -8.89 42.57
C GLN A 47 9.37 -9.05 42.85
N GLY A 48 10.20 -8.59 41.91
CA GLY A 48 11.66 -8.56 42.05
C GLY A 48 12.17 -7.17 42.45
N LYS A 49 12.22 -6.93 43.76
CA LYS A 49 13.29 -6.21 44.51
C LYS A 49 13.88 -4.94 43.88
N MET A 50 13.41 -3.80 44.39
CA MET A 50 14.10 -2.50 44.39
C MET A 50 15.56 -2.66 44.84
N MET A 51 16.51 -2.34 43.97
CA MET A 51 17.91 -2.13 44.35
C MET A 51 18.23 -0.63 44.18
N LYS A 52 18.10 0.11 45.28
CA LYS A 52 18.62 1.48 45.39
C LYS A 52 20.14 1.40 45.45
N ARG A 53 20.81 1.65 44.32
CA ARG A 53 22.25 1.96 44.31
C ARG A 53 22.40 3.48 44.28
N SER A 54 22.64 4.06 45.46
CA SER A 54 23.25 5.38 45.58
C SER A 54 24.64 5.32 44.96
N ILE A 55 24.85 6.10 43.90
CA ILE A 55 26.19 6.45 43.40
C ILE A 55 26.25 7.97 43.42
N THR A 56 26.75 8.49 44.53
CA THR A 56 27.26 9.85 44.66
C THR A 56 28.69 9.84 44.14
N THR A 57 28.95 10.34 42.93
CA THR A 57 30.27 10.85 42.56
C THR A 57 30.14 11.90 41.48
N VAL A 58 30.55 13.12 41.85
CA VAL A 58 30.77 14.29 41.01
C VAL A 58 31.84 13.96 39.97
N GLY A 59 31.52 14.16 38.70
CA GLY A 59 32.48 14.03 37.60
C GLY A 59 32.11 14.99 36.48
N LEU A 60 32.93 16.03 36.31
CA LEU A 60 32.98 16.91 35.14
C LEU A 60 32.91 16.04 33.85
N GLY A 61 31.79 16.13 33.13
CA GLY A 61 31.58 15.40 31.89
C GLY A 61 31.32 16.37 30.76
N VAL A 62 32.30 16.49 29.87
CA VAL A 62 32.28 17.25 28.61
C VAL A 62 30.93 17.14 27.91
N ILE A 63 30.24 18.27 27.75
CA ILE A 63 29.03 18.40 26.92
C ILE A 63 29.49 18.26 25.46
N LEU A 64 29.64 17.02 25.00
CA LEU A 64 29.75 16.71 23.58
C LEU A 64 28.34 16.82 23.02
N ALA A 65 27.98 18.02 22.56
CA ALA A 65 26.77 18.25 21.79
C ALA A 65 26.84 17.41 20.51
N ALA A 66 26.29 16.19 20.59
CA ALA A 66 26.04 15.37 19.42
C ALA A 66 24.98 16.08 18.58
N LEU A 67 25.43 16.88 17.60
CA LEU A 67 24.60 17.27 16.48
C LEU A 67 24.16 15.99 15.78
N ILE A 68 22.96 15.53 16.11
CA ILE A 68 22.26 14.50 15.35
C ILE A 68 21.88 15.18 14.03
N ILE A 69 22.78 15.11 13.06
CA ILE A 69 22.52 15.55 11.69
C ILE A 69 21.40 14.65 11.19
N SER A 70 20.18 15.17 11.26
CA SER A 70 18.97 14.55 10.72
C SER A 70 19.12 14.64 9.21
N THR A 71 19.80 13.66 8.61
CA THR A 71 19.84 13.58 7.16
C THR A 71 18.40 13.39 6.69
N PRO A 72 17.88 14.28 5.81
CA PRO A 72 16.59 14.01 5.20
C PRO A 72 16.75 12.68 4.46
N LEU A 73 15.94 11.69 4.82
CA LEU A 73 15.84 10.46 4.06
C LEU A 73 15.39 10.85 2.65
N LEU A 74 16.37 11.01 1.75
CA LEU A 74 16.08 11.18 0.33
C LEU A 74 15.48 9.85 -0.13
N ALA A 75 14.23 9.89 -0.56
CA ALA A 75 13.60 8.77 -1.24
C ALA A 75 14.54 8.31 -2.36
N ALA A 76 14.83 7.01 -2.39
CA ALA A 76 15.77 6.47 -3.35
C ALA A 76 15.29 6.79 -4.78
N ASN A 77 16.22 7.22 -5.64
CA ASN A 77 15.90 7.64 -7.00
C ASN A 77 17.00 7.17 -7.96
N ASP A 78 16.61 6.30 -8.89
CA ASP A 78 17.47 5.79 -9.94
C ASP A 78 17.56 6.83 -11.07
N PRO A 79 18.74 7.43 -11.31
CA PRO A 79 18.91 8.44 -12.33
C PRO A 79 18.79 7.87 -13.75
N SER A 80 18.88 6.57 -13.97
CA SER A 80 18.76 5.96 -15.30
C SER A 80 17.32 5.93 -15.81
N ILE A 81 16.34 5.91 -14.90
CA ILE A 81 14.92 6.06 -15.23
C ILE A 81 14.72 7.52 -15.58
N LYS A 82 14.28 7.87 -16.80
CA LYS A 82 14.07 9.26 -17.27
C LYS A 82 12.96 9.34 -18.32
N GLY A 83 12.55 10.56 -18.66
CA GLY A 83 11.61 10.86 -19.75
C GLY A 83 10.27 10.13 -19.60
N SER A 84 9.74 9.67 -20.74
CA SER A 84 8.43 9.00 -20.82
C SER A 84 8.31 7.77 -19.92
N LEU A 85 9.41 7.07 -19.63
CA LEU A 85 9.38 5.95 -18.68
C LEU A 85 9.01 6.43 -17.28
N ARG A 86 9.65 7.49 -16.77
CA ARG A 86 9.34 8.07 -15.44
C ARG A 86 7.90 8.57 -15.40
N GLU A 87 7.47 9.30 -16.44
CA GLU A 87 6.11 9.84 -16.54
C GLU A 87 5.07 8.73 -16.49
N ASN A 88 5.27 7.65 -17.26
CA ASN A 88 4.34 6.53 -17.29
C ASN A 88 4.28 5.75 -15.97
N ILE A 89 5.39 5.65 -15.23
CA ILE A 89 5.41 5.06 -13.88
C ILE A 89 4.56 5.90 -12.93
N GLN A 90 4.82 7.22 -12.89
CA GLN A 90 4.09 8.15 -12.03
C GLN A 90 2.60 8.18 -12.39
N GLN A 91 2.26 8.24 -13.68
CA GLN A 91 0.87 8.21 -14.13
C GLN A 91 0.16 6.91 -13.75
N SER A 92 0.83 5.76 -13.88
CA SER A 92 0.27 4.47 -13.45
C SER A 92 -0.04 4.47 -11.94
N MET A 93 0.80 5.12 -11.13
CA MET A 93 0.60 5.20 -9.69
C MET A 93 -0.51 6.16 -9.30
N THR A 94 -0.52 7.37 -9.87
CA THR A 94 -1.62 8.34 -9.69
C THR A 94 -2.95 7.68 -10.05
N HIS A 95 -3.02 7.03 -11.22
CA HIS A 95 -4.22 6.33 -11.65
C HIS A 95 -4.66 5.23 -10.68
N PHE A 96 -3.71 4.45 -10.15
CA PHE A 96 -4.02 3.43 -9.15
C PHE A 96 -4.58 4.04 -7.86
N ILE A 97 -3.95 5.10 -7.33
CA ILE A 97 -4.41 5.78 -6.13
C ILE A 97 -5.83 6.33 -6.37
N ASP A 98 -6.04 7.05 -7.47
CA ASP A 98 -7.33 7.65 -7.81
C ASP A 98 -8.43 6.59 -7.93
N GLN A 99 -8.16 5.46 -8.60
CA GLN A 99 -9.14 4.39 -8.79
C GLN A 99 -9.44 3.58 -7.53
N GLN A 100 -8.49 3.48 -6.61
CA GLN A 100 -8.64 2.70 -5.38
C GLN A 100 -9.05 3.57 -4.18
N THR A 101 -9.11 4.88 -4.36
CA THR A 101 -9.55 5.82 -3.34
C THR A 101 -11.08 5.85 -3.28
N ILE A 102 -11.64 5.65 -2.09
CA ILE A 102 -13.08 5.71 -1.81
C ILE A 102 -13.27 6.78 -0.73
N ASP A 103 -14.16 7.74 -0.98
CA ASP A 103 -14.44 8.85 -0.05
C ASP A 103 -13.17 9.58 0.43
N GLN A 104 -12.23 9.84 -0.49
CA GLN A 104 -10.92 10.46 -0.23
C GLN A 104 -9.93 9.60 0.56
N HIS A 105 -10.21 8.32 0.75
CA HIS A 105 -9.33 7.39 1.45
C HIS A 105 -8.90 6.21 0.58
N LEU A 106 -7.60 5.94 0.55
CA LEU A 106 -7.04 4.69 0.06
C LEU A 106 -7.07 3.66 1.19
N TYR A 107 -7.63 2.48 0.92
CA TYR A 107 -7.67 1.38 1.89
C TYR A 107 -6.56 0.37 1.62
N VAL A 108 -5.67 0.17 2.60
CA VAL A 108 -4.54 -0.76 2.48
C VAL A 108 -4.54 -1.72 3.65
N TYR A 109 -4.53 -3.03 3.37
CA TYR A 109 -4.42 -4.05 4.41
C TYR A 109 -2.97 -4.25 4.82
N ASP A 110 -2.62 -3.88 6.05
CA ASP A 110 -1.33 -4.17 6.66
C ASP A 110 -1.31 -5.63 7.13
N ALA A 111 -0.81 -6.52 6.26
CA ALA A 111 -0.71 -7.94 6.55
C ALA A 111 0.21 -8.28 7.73
N VAL A 112 1.14 -7.39 8.10
CA VAL A 112 2.05 -7.62 9.24
C VAL A 112 1.35 -7.35 10.57
N LYS A 113 0.34 -6.47 10.60
CA LYS A 113 -0.45 -6.18 11.81
C LYS A 113 -1.87 -6.72 11.76
N GLY A 114 -2.32 -7.23 10.62
CA GLY A 114 -3.70 -7.68 10.42
C GLY A 114 -4.72 -6.54 10.51
N LYS A 115 -4.37 -5.33 10.04
CA LYS A 115 -5.21 -4.13 10.15
C LYS A 115 -5.51 -3.56 8.77
N LEU A 116 -6.77 -3.18 8.54
CA LEU A 116 -7.13 -2.32 7.41
C LEU A 116 -6.84 -0.85 7.77
N LEU A 117 -5.95 -0.22 7.00
CA LEU A 117 -5.60 1.18 7.14
C LEU A 117 -6.51 2.01 6.22
N GLN A 118 -6.99 3.13 6.75
CA GLN A 118 -7.70 4.17 6.00
C GLN A 118 -6.72 5.32 5.84
N LEU A 119 -6.29 5.59 4.61
CA LEU A 119 -5.15 6.44 4.32
C LEU A 119 -5.56 7.66 3.50
N THR A 120 -5.18 8.85 3.95
CA THR A 120 -5.31 10.10 3.19
C THR A 120 -3.97 10.44 2.56
N LEU A 121 -3.94 10.65 1.24
CA LEU A 121 -2.71 10.99 0.52
C LEU A 121 -2.20 12.36 0.94
N GLU A 122 -0.93 12.44 1.37
CA GLU A 122 -0.23 13.72 1.56
C GLU A 122 0.59 14.09 0.33
N LYS A 123 1.40 13.14 -0.17
CA LYS A 123 2.35 13.42 -1.25
C LYS A 123 2.79 12.18 -2.00
N LEU A 124 2.74 12.24 -3.33
CA LEU A 124 3.39 11.27 -4.21
C LEU A 124 4.83 11.73 -4.50
N HIS A 125 5.83 10.90 -4.21
CA HIS A 125 7.23 11.24 -4.48
C HIS A 125 7.61 10.94 -5.93
N SER A 126 8.44 11.79 -6.52
CA SER A 126 8.99 11.60 -7.87
C SER A 126 10.14 10.58 -7.94
N GLY A 127 10.65 10.17 -6.77
CA GLY A 127 11.69 9.16 -6.64
C GLY A 127 11.20 7.80 -7.11
N ILE A 128 11.95 7.17 -8.00
CA ILE A 128 11.64 5.85 -8.55
C ILE A 128 12.92 5.02 -8.50
N VAL A 129 12.82 3.78 -8.03
CA VAL A 129 13.89 2.80 -8.13
C VAL A 129 13.45 1.61 -8.96
N LYS A 130 14.41 0.98 -9.65
CA LYS A 130 14.20 -0.33 -10.28
C LYS A 130 14.64 -1.41 -9.30
N LYS A 131 13.80 -2.43 -9.11
CA LYS A 131 14.05 -3.61 -8.28
C LYS A 131 13.78 -4.85 -9.14
N GLY A 132 14.83 -5.52 -9.61
CA GLY A 132 14.70 -6.65 -10.53
C GLY A 132 13.95 -6.27 -11.82
N ASP A 133 12.76 -6.85 -12.02
CA ASP A 133 11.91 -6.66 -13.19
C ASP A 133 10.74 -5.68 -12.97
N PHE A 134 10.72 -4.97 -11.84
CA PHE A 134 9.68 -4.00 -11.51
C PHE A 134 10.27 -2.67 -11.04
N TYR A 135 9.42 -1.66 -10.95
CA TYR A 135 9.74 -0.35 -10.41
C TYR A 135 9.01 -0.14 -9.09
N VAL A 136 9.61 0.64 -8.20
CA VAL A 136 9.02 1.06 -6.92
C VAL A 136 9.10 2.56 -6.81
N SER A 137 8.04 3.17 -6.29
CA SER A 137 8.03 4.56 -5.87
C SER A 137 7.10 4.71 -4.66
N CYS A 138 7.39 5.70 -3.82
CA CYS A 138 6.78 5.86 -2.51
C CYS A 138 5.79 7.03 -2.51
N ALA A 139 4.81 6.97 -1.62
CA ALA A 139 3.99 8.14 -1.28
C ALA A 139 3.76 8.21 0.23
N ASP A 140 3.64 9.45 0.70
CA ASP A 140 3.32 9.78 2.09
C ASP A 140 1.80 9.80 2.26
N PHE A 141 1.32 9.12 3.30
CA PHE A 141 -0.08 9.10 3.72
C PHE A 141 -0.20 9.38 5.22
N VAL A 142 -1.40 9.76 5.64
CA VAL A 142 -1.79 9.81 7.05
C VAL A 142 -2.93 8.82 7.29
N ASP A 143 -2.80 8.02 8.35
CA ASP A 143 -3.86 7.08 8.76
C ASP A 143 -4.95 7.77 9.60
N GLN A 144 -6.02 7.04 9.89
CA GLN A 144 -7.15 7.52 10.69
C GLN A 144 -6.79 7.99 12.12
N ASN A 145 -5.61 7.65 12.62
CA ASN A 145 -5.12 8.02 13.95
C ASN A 145 -4.06 9.13 13.89
N GLY A 146 -3.80 9.70 12.71
CA GLY A 146 -2.77 10.73 12.52
C GLY A 146 -1.34 10.19 12.38
N ASN A 147 -1.15 8.87 12.20
CA ASN A 147 0.17 8.30 11.96
C ASN A 147 0.60 8.56 10.52
N LYS A 148 1.88 8.87 10.32
CA LYS A 148 2.50 8.97 8.99
C LYS A 148 2.81 7.59 8.47
N ILE A 149 2.31 7.27 7.29
CA ILE A 149 2.47 5.97 6.64
C ILE A 149 3.13 6.18 5.29
N ASP A 150 4.28 5.56 5.09
CA ASP A 150 4.92 5.52 3.77
C ASP A 150 4.43 4.26 3.05
N ILE A 151 3.90 4.42 1.84
CA ILE A 151 3.42 3.31 1.01
C ILE A 151 4.31 3.17 -0.23
N ASP A 152 4.84 1.96 -0.43
CA ASP A 152 5.55 1.55 -1.64
C ASP A 152 4.56 1.03 -2.67
N PHE A 153 4.58 1.61 -3.87
CA PHE A 153 3.80 1.14 -5.01
C PHE A 153 4.69 0.37 -5.98
N MET A 154 4.27 -0.85 -6.32
CA MET A 154 4.98 -1.70 -7.28
C MET A 154 4.39 -1.55 -8.67
N VAL A 155 5.22 -1.21 -9.65
CA VAL A 155 4.82 -0.98 -11.03
C VAL A 155 5.53 -1.98 -11.94
N ARG A 156 4.76 -2.70 -12.76
CA ARG A 156 5.28 -3.69 -13.72
C ARG A 156 4.89 -3.35 -15.15
N LYS A 157 5.68 -3.85 -16.10
CA LYS A 157 5.34 -3.79 -17.52
C LYS A 157 4.26 -4.82 -17.84
N GLY A 158 3.07 -4.33 -18.21
CA GLY A 158 2.05 -5.13 -18.91
C GLY A 158 2.32 -5.19 -20.42
N LYS A 159 1.37 -5.71 -21.20
CA LYS A 159 1.53 -5.84 -22.67
C LYS A 159 1.84 -4.50 -23.34
N ASN A 160 1.03 -3.47 -23.06
CA ASN A 160 1.08 -2.19 -23.76
C ASN A 160 1.26 -0.98 -22.83
N ARG A 161 1.31 -1.20 -21.51
CA ARG A 161 1.41 -0.12 -20.51
C ARG A 161 2.08 -0.60 -19.24
N LEU A 162 2.56 0.35 -18.44
CA LEU A 162 2.92 0.10 -17.05
C LEU A 162 1.66 -0.01 -16.21
N ILE A 163 1.70 -0.88 -15.20
CA ILE A 163 0.57 -1.18 -14.32
C ILE A 163 1.09 -1.24 -12.90
N THR A 164 0.49 -0.44 -12.02
CA THR A 164 0.68 -0.53 -10.57
C THR A 164 -0.11 -1.72 -10.05
N THR A 165 0.55 -2.66 -9.40
CA THR A 165 -0.06 -3.93 -9.00
C THR A 165 -0.32 -4.05 -7.51
N GLN A 166 0.47 -3.36 -6.69
CA GLN A 166 0.46 -3.53 -5.24
C GLN A 166 0.82 -2.21 -4.54
N ALA A 167 0.27 -2.03 -3.34
CA ALA A 167 0.58 -0.98 -2.40
C ALA A 167 0.97 -1.64 -1.06
N LEU A 168 2.18 -1.38 -0.56
CA LEU A 168 2.74 -2.04 0.62
C LEU A 168 3.20 -1.01 1.65
N VAL A 169 2.99 -1.30 2.93
CA VAL A 169 3.35 -0.39 4.03
C VAL A 169 4.86 -0.36 4.24
N HIS A 170 5.57 0.61 3.66
CA HIS A 170 7.02 0.73 3.79
C HIS A 170 7.44 1.06 5.24
N SER A 171 6.83 2.09 5.81
CA SER A 171 7.17 2.61 7.14
C SER A 171 5.93 3.14 7.87
N ILE A 172 6.00 3.17 9.21
CA ILE A 172 5.03 3.87 10.05
C ILE A 172 5.79 4.78 11.00
N ASN A 173 5.46 6.07 10.99
CA ASN A 173 6.11 7.12 11.77
C ASN A 173 7.64 7.07 11.64
N GLY A 174 8.14 6.86 10.41
CA GLY A 174 9.56 6.75 10.09
C GLY A 174 10.21 5.42 10.49
N LYS A 175 9.49 4.50 11.14
CA LYS A 175 9.98 3.16 11.46
C LYS A 175 9.68 2.20 10.31
N LYS A 176 10.74 1.80 9.60
CA LYS A 176 10.68 0.82 8.51
C LYS A 176 10.15 -0.53 8.97
N ARG A 177 9.45 -1.22 8.06
CA ARG A 177 9.02 -2.61 8.26
C ARG A 177 10.15 -3.58 7.87
N GLN A 178 10.38 -4.58 8.72
CA GLN A 178 11.49 -5.52 8.57
C GLN A 178 11.41 -6.44 7.33
N TYR A 179 10.25 -6.51 6.66
CA TYR A 179 10.00 -7.48 5.59
C TYR A 179 9.56 -6.86 4.25
N HIS A 180 9.78 -5.57 4.04
CA HIS A 180 9.35 -4.92 2.79
C HIS A 180 10.54 -4.56 1.92
N LEU A 181 10.45 -4.98 0.64
CA LEU A 181 11.14 -4.67 -0.63
C LEU A 181 12.63 -4.22 -0.66
N GLU A 182 13.25 -3.87 0.46
CA GLU A 182 14.62 -3.39 0.55
C GLU A 182 15.66 -4.51 0.41
N MET A 183 15.30 -5.74 0.82
CA MET A 183 16.16 -6.92 0.74
C MET A 183 16.16 -7.63 -0.62
N LEU A 184 15.49 -7.07 -1.63
CA LEU A 184 15.42 -7.58 -3.01
C LEU A 184 16.41 -6.87 -3.94
#